data_AF-A0A8I1T820-F1
#
_entry.id   AF-A0A8I1T820-F1
#
_cell.length_a   1.000
_cell.length_b   1.000
_cell.length_c   1.000
_cell.angle_alpha   90.00
_cell.angle_beta   90.00
_cell.angle_gamma   90.00
#
_symmetry.space_group_name_H-M   'P 1'
#
loop_
_entity.id
_entity.type
_entity.pdbx_description
1 polymer ?
#
loop_
_entity_poly.entity_id
_entity_poly.type
_entity_poly.pdbx_seq_one_letter_code
_entity_poly.pdbx_strand_id
1 'polypeptide(L)'
;MQGSPLDLREQPGLAVLARLVATMHRAWPDAKPLLVGAMARDVLLSFAHGIRVARATTDMDFAFGLDGWNSFAGLRNALLADGSFAEVPGVLHRLVFEQCHWVDLLPFGGVERADRSIAWPSPHVVEMTMLGYREAAAQAVAVRLPDDVVVAVASLPAQAVLKLLAWRDRRHERPGVDAGDLRLLLRSYLEAGNMERLYADASQLLEASDYDHARAGAWLLGHDARKLLHPLANAGVTVALDAVLDLLATEIDPDGRLLLIGDMRSGDVQIDLDLLGAFHAGLRGAATP
;
A
#
# COMPACT_ATOMS: atom_id res chain seq x y z
N MET A 1 -13.55 6.54 15.92
CA MET A 1 -14.48 5.39 15.87
C MET A 1 -14.02 4.51 14.71
N GLN A 2 -13.45 3.34 14.98
CA GLN A 2 -13.21 2.39 13.89
C GLN A 2 -14.58 1.87 13.44
N GLY A 3 -14.92 2.07 12.17
CA GLY A 3 -16.17 1.57 11.60
C GLY A 3 -16.23 0.05 11.62
N SER A 4 -17.41 -0.51 11.38
CA SER A 4 -17.55 -1.95 11.16
C SER A 4 -16.61 -2.41 10.02
N PRO A 5 -15.98 -3.59 10.12
CA PRO A 5 -15.13 -4.11 9.05
C PRO A 5 -15.88 -4.17 7.71
N LEU A 6 -15.17 -3.88 6.63
CA LEU A 6 -15.65 -4.12 5.27
C LEU A 6 -15.94 -5.61 5.10
N ASP A 7 -17.18 -5.98 4.80
CA ASP A 7 -17.61 -7.37 4.77
C ASP A 7 -17.41 -7.99 3.37
N LEU A 8 -16.45 -8.92 3.27
CA LEU A 8 -16.13 -9.69 2.07
C LEU A 8 -16.22 -11.20 2.33
N ARG A 9 -17.03 -11.64 3.30
CA ARG A 9 -17.17 -13.06 3.67
C ARG A 9 -17.66 -13.96 2.54
N GLU A 10 -18.50 -13.41 1.66
CA GLU A 10 -19.09 -14.14 0.54
C GLU A 10 -18.19 -14.17 -0.71
N GLN A 11 -16.92 -13.73 -0.60
CA GLN A 11 -15.96 -13.73 -1.71
C GLN A 11 -15.12 -15.01 -1.71
N PRO A 12 -15.46 -16.05 -2.49
CA PRO A 12 -14.74 -17.33 -2.47
C PRO A 12 -13.28 -17.19 -2.93
N GLY A 13 -12.97 -16.19 -3.76
CA GLY A 13 -11.60 -15.88 -4.19
C GLY A 13 -10.67 -15.44 -3.05
N LEU A 14 -11.22 -15.12 -1.87
CA LEU A 14 -10.46 -14.74 -0.67
C LEU A 14 -10.26 -15.90 0.32
N ALA A 15 -10.71 -17.12 0.00
CA ALA A 15 -10.61 -18.26 0.92
C ALA A 15 -9.16 -18.62 1.30
N VAL A 16 -8.21 -18.52 0.35
CA VAL A 16 -6.78 -18.75 0.64
C VAL A 16 -6.24 -17.69 1.61
N LEU A 17 -6.57 -16.42 1.36
CA LEU A 17 -6.17 -15.32 2.22
C LEU A 17 -6.74 -15.47 3.64
N ALA A 18 -8.01 -15.88 3.75
CA ALA A 18 -8.66 -16.14 5.03
C ALA A 18 -7.93 -17.24 5.82
N ARG A 19 -7.63 -18.39 5.19
CA ARG A 19 -6.85 -19.46 5.83
C ARG A 19 -5.46 -19.02 6.24
N LEU A 20 -4.76 -18.29 5.38
CA LEU A 20 -3.43 -17.76 5.68
C LEU A 20 -3.45 -16.86 6.93
N VAL A 21 -4.36 -15.89 6.97
CA VAL A 21 -4.50 -14.97 8.10
C VAL A 21 -4.91 -15.71 9.38
N ALA A 22 -5.84 -16.66 9.28
CA ALA A 22 -6.24 -17.49 10.42
C ALA A 22 -5.04 -18.28 10.97
N THR A 23 -4.19 -18.82 10.10
CA THR A 23 -2.96 -19.52 10.51
C THR A 23 -1.96 -18.57 11.16
N MET A 24 -1.78 -17.35 10.63
CA MET A 24 -0.93 -16.33 11.27
C MET A 24 -1.41 -15.99 12.68
N HIS A 25 -2.72 -15.79 12.88
CA HIS A 25 -3.29 -15.52 14.20
C HIS A 25 -3.15 -16.69 15.18
N ARG A 26 -3.27 -17.94 14.70
CA ARG A 26 -3.04 -19.11 15.56
C ARG A 26 -1.57 -19.26 15.97
N ALA A 27 -0.66 -19.09 15.01
CA ALA A 27 0.78 -19.25 15.23
C ALA A 27 1.35 -18.13 16.13
N TRP A 28 0.84 -16.90 16.00
CA TRP A 28 1.26 -15.76 16.78
C TRP A 28 0.04 -14.89 17.16
N PRO A 29 -0.61 -15.14 18.31
CA PRO A 29 -1.87 -14.48 18.69
C PRO A 29 -1.80 -12.95 18.79
N ASP A 30 -0.64 -12.40 19.12
CA ASP A 30 -0.41 -10.95 19.16
C ASP A 30 -0.14 -10.36 17.76
N ALA A 31 -0.26 -11.16 16.70
CA ALA A 31 0.05 -10.73 15.35
C ALA A 31 -0.99 -9.71 14.92
N LYS A 32 -0.49 -8.59 14.41
CA LYS A 32 -1.30 -7.58 13.74
C LYS A 32 -0.86 -7.53 12.28
N PRO A 33 -1.14 -8.58 11.49
CA PRO A 33 -0.75 -8.62 10.10
C PRO A 33 -1.48 -7.52 9.34
N LEU A 34 -0.70 -6.62 8.73
CA LEU A 34 -1.21 -5.65 7.77
C LEU A 34 -0.96 -6.19 6.37
N LEU A 35 -2.03 -6.55 5.66
CA LEU A 35 -1.94 -6.91 4.25
C LEU A 35 -1.56 -5.67 3.43
N VAL A 36 -0.47 -5.79 2.67
CA VAL A 36 0.04 -4.76 1.76
C VAL A 36 0.22 -5.35 0.35
N GLY A 37 0.91 -4.62 -0.53
CA GLY A 37 1.27 -5.13 -1.85
C GLY A 37 0.08 -5.32 -2.79
N ALA A 38 0.26 -6.18 -3.80
CA ALA A 38 -0.74 -6.35 -4.86
C ALA A 38 -2.03 -7.02 -4.36
N MET A 39 -1.96 -7.89 -3.35
CA MET A 39 -3.16 -8.54 -2.80
C MET A 39 -4.01 -7.53 -2.02
N ALA A 40 -3.42 -6.60 -1.26
CA ALA A 40 -4.16 -5.51 -0.63
C ALA A 40 -4.92 -4.64 -1.65
N ARG A 41 -4.30 -4.37 -2.81
CA ARG A 41 -4.92 -3.67 -3.93
C ARG A 41 -6.10 -4.47 -4.48
N ASP A 42 -5.94 -5.77 -4.69
CA ASP A 42 -6.99 -6.61 -5.26
C ASP A 42 -8.18 -6.75 -4.31
N VAL A 43 -7.93 -6.87 -3.00
CA VAL A 43 -8.98 -6.89 -1.96
C VAL A 43 -9.82 -5.62 -2.02
N LEU A 44 -9.19 -4.44 -2.06
CA LEU A 44 -9.91 -3.17 -2.02
C LEU A 44 -10.47 -2.74 -3.39
N LEU A 45 -9.80 -3.01 -4.51
CA LEU A 45 -10.31 -2.60 -5.83
C LEU A 45 -11.23 -3.65 -6.44
N SER A 46 -10.76 -4.90 -6.55
CA SER A 46 -11.46 -5.95 -7.28
C SER A 46 -12.58 -6.57 -6.43
N PHE A 47 -12.24 -7.09 -5.24
CA PHE A 47 -13.23 -7.81 -4.43
C PHE A 47 -14.26 -6.88 -3.79
N ALA A 48 -13.86 -5.68 -3.34
CA ALA A 48 -14.78 -4.74 -2.71
C ALA A 48 -15.56 -3.86 -3.70
N HIS A 49 -14.96 -3.48 -4.83
CA HIS A 49 -15.55 -2.50 -5.75
C HIS A 49 -15.71 -3.00 -7.20
N GLY A 50 -15.36 -4.25 -7.50
CA GLY A 50 -15.53 -4.83 -8.84
C GLY A 50 -14.61 -4.22 -9.90
N ILE A 51 -13.59 -3.46 -9.50
CA ILE A 51 -12.68 -2.77 -10.40
C ILE A 51 -11.71 -3.78 -10.99
N ARG A 52 -11.69 -3.87 -12.32
CA ARG A 52 -10.87 -4.87 -13.03
C ARG A 52 -9.39 -4.58 -12.84
N VAL A 53 -8.68 -5.59 -12.35
CA VAL A 53 -7.22 -5.60 -12.28
C VAL A 53 -6.66 -6.49 -13.39
N ALA A 54 -5.61 -6.02 -14.08
CA ALA A 54 -5.07 -6.70 -15.25
C ALA A 54 -4.27 -7.98 -14.93
N ARG A 55 -3.69 -8.06 -13.72
CA ARG A 55 -2.81 -9.14 -13.29
C ARG A 55 -3.31 -9.70 -11.96
N ALA A 56 -3.63 -10.99 -11.94
CA ALA A 56 -3.81 -11.73 -10.70
C ALA A 56 -2.47 -11.90 -9.98
N THR A 57 -2.43 -11.65 -8.67
CA THR A 57 -1.24 -11.89 -7.84
C THR A 57 -1.40 -13.17 -7.02
N THR A 58 -0.34 -13.97 -6.97
CA THR A 58 -0.22 -15.11 -6.06
C THR A 58 0.63 -14.79 -4.84
N ASP A 59 1.39 -13.71 -4.90
CA ASP A 59 2.25 -13.22 -3.82
C ASP A 59 1.39 -12.43 -2.83
N MET A 60 1.62 -12.68 -1.54
CA MET A 60 0.94 -12.00 -0.43
C MET A 60 1.97 -11.38 0.50
N ASP A 61 1.95 -10.06 0.57
CA ASP A 61 2.87 -9.28 1.38
C ASP A 61 2.17 -8.86 2.69
N PHE A 62 2.78 -9.17 3.83
CA PHE A 62 2.28 -8.78 5.15
C PHE A 62 3.30 -8.00 5.94
N ALA A 63 2.89 -6.83 6.40
CA ALA A 63 3.69 -6.02 7.30
C ALA A 63 3.35 -6.30 8.77
N PHE A 64 4.38 -6.34 9.62
CA PHE A 64 4.26 -6.62 11.05
C PHE A 64 4.97 -5.55 11.87
N GLY A 65 4.23 -4.90 12.77
CA GLY A 65 4.79 -3.99 13.75
C GLY A 65 5.44 -4.81 14.87
N LEU A 66 6.77 -4.78 14.96
CA LEU A 66 7.55 -5.64 15.86
C LEU A 66 8.52 -4.81 16.69
N ASP A 67 8.81 -5.27 17.92
CA ASP A 67 9.71 -4.56 18.85
C ASP A 67 11.19 -4.71 18.50
N GLY A 68 11.54 -5.66 17.62
CA GLY A 68 12.91 -5.87 17.18
C GLY A 68 13.09 -7.20 16.45
N TRP A 69 14.35 -7.49 16.09
CA TRP A 69 14.71 -8.67 15.30
C TRP A 69 14.43 -10.00 16.00
N ASN A 70 14.46 -10.03 17.34
CA ASN A 70 14.07 -11.22 18.10
C ASN A 70 12.58 -11.55 17.94
N SER A 71 11.71 -10.53 17.95
CA SER A 71 10.27 -10.72 17.71
C SER A 71 10.01 -11.18 16.28
N PHE A 72 10.77 -10.67 15.31
CA PHE A 72 10.70 -11.16 13.92
C PHE A 72 11.11 -12.63 13.79
N ALA A 73 12.24 -13.02 14.40
CA ALA A 73 12.68 -14.41 14.41
C ALA A 73 11.64 -15.32 15.11
N GLY A 74 11.06 -14.87 16.23
CA GLY A 74 9.98 -15.55 16.93
C GLY A 74 8.75 -15.79 16.05
N LEU A 75 8.25 -14.73 15.40
CA LEU A 75 7.12 -14.81 14.47
C LEU A 75 7.41 -15.81 13.34
N ARG A 76 8.56 -15.68 12.67
CA ARG A 76 8.94 -16.56 11.56
C ARG A 76 9.00 -18.03 12.01
N ASN A 77 9.62 -18.30 13.15
CA ASN A 77 9.76 -19.65 13.68
C ASN A 77 8.41 -20.25 14.10
N ALA A 78 7.50 -19.44 14.66
CA ALA A 78 6.16 -19.88 15.01
C ALA A 78 5.35 -20.26 13.77
N LEU A 79 5.44 -19.47 12.69
CA LEU A 79 4.79 -19.78 11.41
C LEU A 79 5.33 -21.09 10.82
N LEU A 80 6.65 -21.31 10.86
CA LEU A 80 7.25 -22.56 10.38
C LEU A 80 6.83 -23.77 11.23
N ALA A 81 6.69 -23.60 12.54
CA ALA A 81 6.31 -24.68 13.45
C ALA A 81 4.85 -25.14 13.27
N ASP A 82 3.98 -24.32 12.70
CA ASP A 82 2.59 -24.69 12.37
C ASP A 82 2.51 -25.80 11.30
N GLY A 83 3.53 -25.92 10.44
CA GLY A 83 3.59 -26.94 9.38
C GLY A 83 2.87 -26.56 8.09
N SER A 84 2.08 -25.48 8.06
CA SER A 84 1.49 -24.95 6.82
C SER A 84 2.46 -24.08 6.01
N PHE A 85 3.62 -23.73 6.58
CA PHE A 85 4.64 -22.91 5.94
C PHE A 85 5.94 -23.68 5.72
N ALA A 86 6.57 -23.43 4.58
CA ALA A 86 7.94 -23.83 4.30
C ALA A 86 8.84 -22.60 4.14
N GLU A 87 10.12 -22.75 4.48
CA GLU A 87 11.10 -21.68 4.27
C GLU A 87 11.57 -21.60 2.82
N VAL A 88 12.04 -20.41 2.44
CA VAL A 88 12.71 -20.17 1.16
C VAL A 88 14.21 -20.04 1.41
N PRO A 89 15.04 -20.99 0.93
CA PRO A 89 16.48 -20.94 1.14
C PRO A 89 17.07 -19.62 0.65
N GLY A 90 17.85 -18.94 1.50
CA GLY A 90 18.51 -17.68 1.18
C GLY A 90 17.61 -16.43 1.22
N VAL A 91 16.30 -16.56 1.47
CA VAL A 91 15.37 -15.42 1.54
C VAL A 91 14.69 -15.37 2.90
N LEU A 92 15.31 -14.71 3.87
CA LEU A 92 14.88 -14.68 5.27
C LEU A 92 13.42 -14.24 5.47
N HIS A 93 12.99 -13.26 4.69
CA HIS A 93 11.68 -12.62 4.82
C HIS A 93 10.55 -13.34 4.10
N ARG A 94 10.84 -14.41 3.34
CA ARG A 94 9.84 -15.10 2.53
C ARG A 94 9.59 -16.52 3.03
N LEU A 95 8.31 -16.87 3.07
CA LEU A 95 7.83 -18.23 3.31
C LEU A 95 6.96 -18.69 2.14
N VAL A 96 6.71 -19.99 2.08
CA VAL A 96 5.73 -20.60 1.17
C VAL A 96 4.59 -21.18 2.00
N PHE A 97 3.39 -20.65 1.84
CA PHE A 97 2.18 -21.16 2.47
C PHE A 97 1.51 -22.20 1.56
N GLU A 98 1.08 -23.33 2.14
CA GLU A 98 0.40 -24.43 1.44
C GLU A 98 1.11 -24.85 0.13
N GLN A 99 2.45 -24.76 0.11
CA GLN A 99 3.35 -25.15 -1.00
C GLN A 99 3.26 -24.32 -2.30
N CYS A 100 2.30 -23.42 -2.45
CA CYS A 100 2.09 -22.68 -3.72
C CYS A 100 1.98 -21.16 -3.58
N HIS A 101 1.88 -20.63 -2.36
CA HIS A 101 1.68 -19.21 -2.13
C HIS A 101 2.90 -18.56 -1.48
N TRP A 102 3.53 -17.61 -2.16
CA TRP A 102 4.63 -16.83 -1.60
C TRP A 102 4.11 -15.81 -0.61
N VAL A 103 4.68 -15.81 0.59
CA VAL A 103 4.31 -14.89 1.67
C VAL A 103 5.54 -14.11 2.11
N ASP A 104 5.51 -12.80 1.89
CA ASP A 104 6.55 -11.88 2.34
C ASP A 104 6.20 -11.30 3.72
N LEU A 105 7.13 -11.41 4.66
CA LEU A 105 7.03 -10.92 6.03
C LEU A 105 7.87 -9.64 6.17
N LEU A 106 7.22 -8.49 6.24
CA LEU A 106 7.86 -7.17 6.22
C LEU A 106 7.82 -6.55 7.63
N PRO A 107 8.93 -6.57 8.40
CA PRO A 107 8.94 -6.03 9.75
C PRO A 107 9.09 -4.51 9.72
N PHE A 108 8.34 -3.81 10.57
CA PHE A 108 8.45 -2.37 10.80
C PHE A 108 8.35 -2.08 12.30
N GLY A 109 8.63 -0.86 12.74
CA GLY A 109 8.64 -0.48 14.16
C GLY A 109 10.04 -0.56 14.79
N GLY A 110 10.22 -1.37 15.83
CA GLY A 110 11.47 -1.50 16.60
C GLY A 110 12.64 -2.15 15.85
N VAL A 111 12.41 -2.67 14.64
CA VAL A 111 13.48 -3.10 13.72
C VAL A 111 14.08 -1.95 12.90
N GLU A 112 13.38 -0.81 12.85
CA GLU A 112 13.76 0.33 12.01
C GLU A 112 14.92 1.12 12.62
N ARG A 113 15.76 1.67 11.75
CA ARG A 113 16.73 2.71 12.08
C ARG A 113 16.05 4.07 12.16
N ALA A 114 16.82 5.10 12.53
CA ALA A 114 16.32 6.47 12.68
C ALA A 114 15.71 7.03 11.39
N ASP A 115 16.23 6.64 10.22
CA ASP A 115 15.73 7.02 8.89
C ASP A 115 14.56 6.15 8.40
N ARG A 116 14.02 5.28 9.26
CA ARG A 116 12.94 4.32 8.94
C ARG A 116 13.36 3.23 7.96
N SER A 117 14.65 3.04 7.69
CA SER A 117 15.16 1.88 6.95
C SER A 117 15.32 0.66 7.86
N ILE A 118 15.37 -0.53 7.26
CA ILE A 118 15.84 -1.75 7.92
C ILE A 118 17.01 -2.34 7.15
N ALA A 119 17.94 -2.97 7.88
CA ALA A 119 18.89 -3.92 7.30
C ALA A 119 18.63 -5.29 7.89
N TRP A 120 18.35 -6.24 7.01
CA TRP A 120 18.14 -7.61 7.42
C TRP A 120 19.38 -8.16 8.13
N PRO A 121 19.20 -9.03 9.15
CA PRO A 121 20.30 -9.64 9.90
C PRO A 121 20.97 -10.77 9.07
N SER A 122 21.49 -10.41 7.90
CA SER A 122 22.18 -11.29 6.96
C SER A 122 23.23 -10.47 6.19
N PRO A 123 24.46 -10.99 6.00
CA PRO A 123 25.61 -10.21 5.51
C PRO A 123 25.52 -9.68 4.07
N HIS A 124 24.43 -9.97 3.33
CA HIS A 124 24.33 -9.68 1.89
C HIS A 124 23.05 -8.96 1.47
N VAL A 125 22.29 -8.36 2.38
CA VAL A 125 20.98 -7.80 2.04
C VAL A 125 20.99 -6.28 1.96
N VAL A 126 20.36 -5.80 0.88
CA VAL A 126 20.09 -4.40 0.58
C VAL A 126 19.20 -3.79 1.67
N GLU A 127 19.51 -2.55 2.04
CA GLU A 127 18.66 -1.77 2.95
C GLU A 127 17.29 -1.53 2.32
N MET A 128 16.22 -1.69 3.10
CA MET A 128 14.85 -1.48 2.63
C MET A 128 14.19 -0.38 3.44
N THR A 129 13.51 0.56 2.77
CA THR A 129 12.71 1.57 3.47
C THR A 129 11.43 0.97 4.04
N MET A 130 11.10 1.31 5.29
CA MET A 130 9.81 1.04 5.93
C MET A 130 9.02 2.35 6.16
N LEU A 131 9.37 3.40 5.41
CA LEU A 131 8.66 4.67 5.43
C LEU A 131 7.20 4.46 4.96
N GLY A 132 6.24 5.03 5.69
CA GLY A 132 4.80 4.89 5.40
C GLY A 132 4.13 3.66 6.02
N TYR A 133 4.87 2.66 6.53
CA TYR A 133 4.26 1.44 7.08
C TYR A 133 3.57 1.65 8.44
N ARG A 134 4.14 2.49 9.32
CA ARG A 134 3.49 2.83 10.60
C ARG A 134 2.18 3.59 10.35
N GLU A 135 2.23 4.51 9.39
CA GLU A 135 1.12 5.35 8.96
C GLU A 135 0.02 4.49 8.30
N ALA A 136 0.40 3.55 7.43
CA ALA A 136 -0.49 2.57 6.83
C ALA A 136 -1.17 1.67 7.87
N ALA A 137 -0.44 1.21 8.88
CA ALA A 137 -0.99 0.38 9.95
C ALA A 137 -1.97 1.14 10.84
N ALA A 138 -1.70 2.41 11.13
CA ALA A 138 -2.55 3.24 11.99
C ALA A 138 -3.91 3.56 11.34
N GLN A 139 -3.99 3.60 10.01
CA GLN A 139 -5.21 3.91 9.26
C GLN A 139 -5.62 2.77 8.33
N ALA A 140 -5.34 1.53 8.72
CA ALA A 140 -5.72 0.34 7.96
C ALA A 140 -7.24 0.15 7.92
N VAL A 141 -7.72 -0.44 6.84
CA VAL A 141 -9.11 -0.86 6.67
C VAL A 141 -9.25 -2.26 7.26
N ALA A 142 -10.12 -2.43 8.25
CA ALA A 142 -10.47 -3.77 8.72
C ALA A 142 -11.38 -4.45 7.68
N VAL A 143 -11.00 -5.64 7.22
CA VAL A 143 -11.73 -6.43 6.23
C VAL A 143 -12.10 -7.77 6.84
N ARG A 144 -13.37 -8.16 6.75
CA ARG A 144 -13.85 -9.48 7.15
C ARG A 144 -13.87 -10.39 5.94
N LEU A 145 -13.01 -11.40 5.98
CA LEU A 145 -12.81 -12.44 4.96
C LEU A 145 -13.72 -13.65 5.25
N PRO A 146 -13.81 -14.64 4.34
CA PRO A 146 -14.47 -15.91 4.61
C PRO A 146 -14.07 -16.53 5.98
N ASP A 147 -14.95 -17.35 6.53
CA ASP A 147 -14.81 -17.96 7.87
C ASP A 147 -14.71 -16.94 9.03
N ASP A 148 -15.29 -15.74 8.83
CA ASP A 148 -15.30 -14.62 9.79
C ASP A 148 -13.90 -14.13 10.22
N VAL A 149 -12.87 -14.43 9.43
CA VAL A 149 -11.49 -13.99 9.69
C VAL A 149 -11.36 -12.49 9.39
N VAL A 150 -10.87 -11.70 10.34
CA VAL A 150 -10.64 -10.26 10.13
C VAL A 150 -9.16 -9.99 9.88
N VAL A 151 -8.84 -9.22 8.85
CA VAL A 151 -7.47 -8.77 8.55
C VAL A 151 -7.43 -7.25 8.42
N ALA A 152 -6.33 -6.64 8.82
CA ALA A 152 -6.06 -5.24 8.49
C ALA A 152 -5.47 -5.14 7.08
N VAL A 153 -6.03 -4.28 6.23
CA VAL A 153 -5.56 -4.05 4.87
C VAL A 153 -5.12 -2.60 4.73
N ALA A 154 -3.95 -2.35 4.14
CA ALA A 154 -3.52 -0.99 3.87
C ALA A 154 -4.57 -0.28 3.01
N SER A 155 -5.00 0.91 3.45
CA SER A 155 -5.98 1.72 2.72
C SER A 155 -5.45 2.11 1.34
N LEU A 156 -6.33 2.43 0.38
CA LEU A 156 -5.90 2.87 -0.96
C LEU A 156 -4.93 4.07 -0.92
N PRO A 157 -5.11 5.10 -0.06
CA PRO A 157 -4.10 6.16 0.13
C PRO A 157 -2.76 5.63 0.64
N ALA A 158 -2.75 4.72 1.61
CA ALA A 158 -1.53 4.08 2.09
C ALA A 158 -0.84 3.27 0.98
N GLN A 159 -1.60 2.51 0.19
CA GLN A 159 -1.08 1.75 -0.93
C GLN A 159 -0.43 2.66 -1.98
N ALA A 160 -1.04 3.81 -2.30
CA ALA A 160 -0.46 4.76 -3.25
C ALA A 160 0.91 5.27 -2.77
N VAL A 161 1.02 5.66 -1.50
CA VAL A 161 2.29 6.08 -0.89
C VAL A 161 3.33 4.96 -0.92
N LEU A 162 2.95 3.75 -0.47
CA LEU A 162 3.87 2.62 -0.42
C LEU A 162 4.32 2.18 -1.82
N LYS A 163 3.47 2.28 -2.84
CA LYS A 163 3.84 1.99 -4.23
C LYS A 163 4.82 3.00 -4.80
N LEU A 164 4.64 4.28 -4.50
CA LEU A 164 5.56 5.32 -4.92
C LEU A 164 6.95 5.14 -4.28
N LEU A 165 7.00 4.87 -2.97
CA LEU A 165 8.26 4.59 -2.26
C LEU A 165 8.92 3.29 -2.74
N ALA A 166 8.14 2.23 -2.94
CA ALA A 166 8.63 0.98 -3.50
C ALA A 166 9.18 1.16 -4.92
N TRP A 167 8.51 1.93 -5.78
CA TRP A 167 8.99 2.26 -7.12
C TRP A 167 10.36 2.94 -7.06
N ARG A 168 10.54 3.97 -6.23
CA ARG A 168 11.84 4.64 -6.06
C ARG A 168 12.95 3.65 -5.73
N ASP A 169 12.69 2.73 -4.81
CA ASP A 169 13.70 1.82 -4.28
C ASP A 169 14.00 0.64 -5.20
N ARG A 170 12.98 0.10 -5.90
CA ARG A 170 13.09 -1.18 -6.62
C ARG A 170 12.63 -1.17 -8.08
N ARG A 171 12.45 -0.01 -8.70
CA ARG A 171 12.03 0.10 -10.13
C ARG A 171 12.90 -0.71 -11.10
N HIS A 172 14.18 -0.90 -10.81
CA HIS A 172 15.06 -1.71 -11.65
C HIS A 172 14.86 -3.22 -11.44
N GLU A 173 14.45 -3.63 -10.24
CA GLU A 173 14.18 -5.03 -9.90
C GLU A 173 12.79 -5.49 -10.34
N ARG A 174 11.79 -4.58 -10.28
CA ARG A 174 10.40 -4.84 -10.68
C ARG A 174 9.89 -3.77 -11.65
N PRO A 175 10.44 -3.71 -12.88
CA PRO A 175 10.17 -2.61 -13.81
C PRO A 175 8.70 -2.51 -14.21
N GLY A 176 8.12 -1.34 -13.97
CA GLY A 176 6.74 -0.98 -14.30
C GLY A 176 5.66 -1.58 -13.38
N VAL A 177 6.02 -2.42 -12.41
CA VAL A 177 5.04 -3.06 -11.51
C VAL A 177 4.46 -2.03 -10.54
N ASP A 178 5.32 -1.38 -9.75
CA ASP A 178 4.84 -0.43 -8.73
C ASP A 178 4.28 0.86 -9.36
N ALA A 179 4.86 1.32 -10.47
CA ALA A 179 4.34 2.46 -11.23
C ALA A 179 2.96 2.16 -11.85
N GLY A 180 2.77 0.98 -12.43
CA GLY A 180 1.48 0.55 -12.98
C GLY A 180 0.40 0.42 -11.91
N ASP A 181 0.76 -0.11 -10.73
CA ASP A 181 -0.15 -0.19 -9.58
C ASP A 181 -0.55 1.19 -9.05
N LEU A 182 0.43 2.11 -8.91
CA LEU A 182 0.16 3.48 -8.53
C LEU A 182 -0.81 4.14 -9.52
N ARG A 183 -0.56 3.98 -10.83
CA ARG A 183 -1.43 4.52 -11.87
C ARG A 183 -2.87 3.98 -11.78
N LEU A 184 -3.02 2.68 -11.52
CA LEU A 184 -4.35 2.08 -11.33
C LEU A 184 -5.06 2.72 -10.13
N LEU A 185 -4.37 2.91 -9.01
CA LEU A 185 -4.93 3.59 -7.83
C LEU A 185 -5.37 5.03 -8.16
N LEU A 186 -4.52 5.80 -8.84
CA LEU A 186 -4.80 7.19 -9.24
C LEU A 186 -6.08 7.30 -10.07
N ARG A 187 -6.28 6.36 -11.00
CA ARG A 187 -7.41 6.39 -11.96
C ARG A 187 -8.70 5.79 -11.44
N SER A 188 -8.66 5.06 -10.32
CA SER A 188 -9.79 4.26 -9.84
C SER A 188 -10.29 4.68 -8.46
N TYR A 189 -9.71 5.74 -7.88
CA TYR A 189 -10.00 6.09 -6.49
C TYR A 189 -11.45 6.54 -6.28
N LEU A 190 -12.06 7.25 -7.24
CA LEU A 190 -13.46 7.65 -7.13
C LEU A 190 -14.40 6.44 -7.22
N GLU A 191 -14.18 5.58 -8.20
CA GLU A 191 -14.95 4.36 -8.44
C GLU A 191 -14.82 3.37 -7.28
N ALA A 192 -13.74 3.45 -6.51
CA ALA A 192 -13.53 2.69 -5.28
C ALA A 192 -14.32 3.26 -4.07
N GLY A 193 -15.59 3.60 -4.30
CA GLY A 193 -16.53 4.04 -3.25
C GLY A 193 -16.38 5.50 -2.79
N ASN A 194 -15.63 6.33 -3.51
CA ASN A 194 -15.41 7.74 -3.15
C ASN A 194 -16.19 8.74 -4.02
N MET A 195 -17.08 8.28 -4.89
CA MET A 195 -17.93 9.14 -5.74
C MET A 195 -18.70 10.20 -4.94
N GLU A 196 -19.38 9.80 -3.86
CA GLU A 196 -20.13 10.74 -3.01
C GLU A 196 -19.23 11.77 -2.32
N ARG A 197 -17.98 11.39 -2.06
CA ARG A 197 -16.99 12.28 -1.43
C ARG A 197 -16.52 13.36 -2.37
N LEU A 198 -16.65 13.20 -3.69
CA LEU A 198 -16.39 14.28 -4.62
C LEU A 198 -17.34 15.47 -4.38
N TYR A 199 -18.60 15.21 -4.03
CA TYR A 199 -19.56 16.26 -3.70
C TYR A 199 -19.39 16.81 -2.28
N ALA A 200 -19.00 15.97 -1.31
CA ALA A 200 -18.91 16.38 0.09
C ALA A 200 -17.56 17.03 0.46
N ASP A 201 -16.46 16.48 -0.04
CA ASP A 201 -15.09 16.83 0.39
C ASP A 201 -14.32 17.64 -0.66
N ALA A 202 -14.79 17.64 -1.92
CA ALA A 202 -14.04 18.18 -3.05
C ALA A 202 -14.93 18.87 -4.10
N SER A 203 -16.05 19.47 -3.67
CA SER A 203 -17.03 20.09 -4.58
C SER A 203 -16.43 21.21 -5.45
N GLN A 204 -15.41 21.89 -4.95
CA GLN A 204 -14.68 22.93 -5.69
C GLN A 204 -14.05 22.40 -6.99
N LEU A 205 -13.75 21.10 -7.07
CA LEU A 205 -13.21 20.49 -8.29
C LEU A 205 -14.25 20.40 -9.40
N LEU A 206 -15.53 20.30 -9.05
CA LEU A 206 -16.64 20.22 -10.00
C LEU A 206 -16.94 21.56 -10.66
N GLU A 207 -16.54 22.67 -10.03
CA GLU A 207 -16.73 24.03 -10.52
C GLU A 207 -15.64 24.47 -11.50
N ALA A 208 -14.56 23.68 -11.63
CA ALA A 208 -13.46 23.96 -12.55
C ALA A 208 -13.91 23.79 -14.01
N SER A 209 -13.54 24.75 -14.86
CA SER A 209 -13.90 24.73 -16.29
C SER A 209 -13.26 23.58 -17.07
N ASP A 210 -12.16 23.02 -16.56
CA ASP A 210 -11.40 21.90 -17.10
C ASP A 210 -11.59 20.60 -16.30
N TYR A 211 -12.74 20.45 -15.63
CA TYR A 211 -13.06 19.27 -14.82
C TYR A 211 -12.76 17.97 -15.58
N ASP A 212 -11.94 17.14 -14.95
CA ASP A 212 -11.63 15.78 -15.38
C ASP A 212 -11.86 14.82 -14.21
N HIS A 213 -12.60 13.75 -14.49
CA HIS A 213 -13.02 12.79 -13.48
C HIS A 213 -11.84 12.06 -12.83
N ALA A 214 -10.85 11.64 -13.63
CA ALA A 214 -9.71 10.90 -13.13
C ALA A 214 -8.75 11.80 -12.35
N ARG A 215 -8.54 13.05 -12.80
CA ARG A 215 -7.78 14.07 -12.05
C ARG A 215 -8.44 14.39 -10.71
N ALA A 216 -9.75 14.53 -10.66
CA ALA A 216 -10.46 14.76 -9.41
C ALA A 216 -10.27 13.59 -8.42
N GLY A 217 -10.30 12.34 -8.91
CA GLY A 217 -9.99 11.17 -8.11
C GLY A 217 -8.56 11.11 -7.60
N ALA A 218 -7.59 11.40 -8.48
CA ALA A 218 -6.19 11.46 -8.10
C ALA A 218 -5.94 12.56 -7.05
N TRP A 219 -6.56 13.73 -7.17
CA TRP A 219 -6.49 14.78 -6.17
C TRP A 219 -7.05 14.33 -4.82
N LEU A 220 -8.23 13.68 -4.81
CA LEU A 220 -8.85 13.21 -3.57
C LEU A 220 -7.99 12.12 -2.90
N LEU A 221 -7.37 11.24 -3.69
CA LEU A 221 -6.40 10.25 -3.21
C LEU A 221 -5.20 10.93 -2.54
N GLY A 222 -4.70 12.01 -3.14
CA GLY A 222 -3.61 12.82 -2.59
C GLY A 222 -3.99 13.49 -1.28
N HIS A 223 -5.18 14.09 -1.22
CA HIS A 223 -5.73 14.71 -0.02
C HIS A 223 -5.84 13.72 1.14
N ASP A 224 -6.29 12.50 0.88
CA ASP A 224 -6.37 11.48 1.92
C ASP A 224 -5.01 10.86 2.27
N ALA A 225 -4.09 10.75 1.30
CA ALA A 225 -2.70 10.40 1.59
C ALA A 225 -2.00 11.46 2.47
N ARG A 226 -2.36 12.73 2.33
CA ARG A 226 -1.89 13.78 3.24
C ARG A 226 -2.38 13.55 4.66
N LYS A 227 -3.68 13.26 4.85
CA LYS A 227 -4.24 12.95 6.19
C LYS A 227 -3.61 11.70 6.79
N LEU A 228 -3.24 10.72 5.96
CA LEU A 228 -2.52 9.53 6.36
C LEU A 228 -1.12 9.87 6.91
N LEU A 229 -0.35 10.65 6.15
CA LEU A 229 1.04 10.96 6.47
C LEU A 229 1.21 12.11 7.46
N HIS A 230 0.20 12.95 7.63
CA HIS A 230 0.16 14.05 8.58
C HIS A 230 -1.09 13.89 9.49
N PRO A 231 -1.11 12.87 10.36
CA PRO A 231 -2.23 12.69 11.28
C PRO A 231 -2.33 13.92 12.18
N LEU A 232 -3.54 14.47 12.27
CA LEU A 232 -3.92 15.71 12.97
C LEU A 232 -3.61 15.64 14.48
N ALA A 233 -2.34 15.78 14.87
CA ALA A 233 -1.89 16.03 16.24
C ALA A 233 -0.42 16.50 16.26
N ASN A 234 -0.21 17.81 16.17
CA ASN A 234 0.98 18.55 16.65
C ASN A 234 2.39 18.11 16.19
N ALA A 235 2.55 17.22 15.23
CA ALA A 235 3.82 17.02 14.56
C ALA A 235 3.87 17.96 13.34
N GLY A 236 5.03 18.57 13.06
CA GLY A 236 5.25 19.23 11.77
C GLY A 236 5.14 18.24 10.60
N VAL A 237 5.58 18.64 9.41
CA VAL A 237 5.65 17.72 8.28
C VAL A 237 6.41 16.45 8.70
N THR A 238 5.82 15.28 8.45
CA THR A 238 6.47 14.02 8.79
C THR A 238 7.52 13.70 7.74
N VAL A 239 8.60 13.02 8.14
CA VAL A 239 9.65 12.54 7.21
C VAL A 239 9.05 11.79 6.01
N ALA A 240 7.94 11.07 6.23
CA ALA A 240 7.24 10.37 5.16
C ALA A 240 6.55 11.32 4.18
N LEU A 241 5.87 12.37 4.67
CA LEU A 241 5.24 13.36 3.80
C LEU A 241 6.27 14.15 2.98
N ASP A 242 7.36 14.61 3.61
CA ASP A 242 8.44 15.31 2.90
C ASP A 242 9.05 14.44 1.80
N ALA A 243 9.42 13.19 2.12
CA ALA A 243 10.02 12.28 1.14
C ALA A 243 9.11 12.00 -0.06
N VAL A 244 7.79 11.91 0.16
CA VAL A 244 6.81 11.67 -0.91
C VAL A 244 6.61 12.93 -1.76
N LEU A 245 6.54 14.11 -1.14
CA LEU A 245 6.43 15.39 -1.84
C LEU A 245 7.66 15.66 -2.71
N ASP A 246 8.86 15.49 -2.17
CA ASP A 246 10.12 15.72 -2.90
C ASP A 246 10.27 14.76 -4.09
N LEU A 247 9.89 13.49 -3.90
CA LEU A 247 9.89 12.49 -4.96
C LEU A 247 8.91 12.86 -6.07
N LEU A 248 7.67 13.21 -5.73
CA LEU A 248 6.68 13.62 -6.72
C LEU A 248 7.09 14.90 -7.46
N ALA A 249 7.60 15.90 -6.76
CA ALA A 249 8.04 17.15 -7.37
C ALA A 249 9.08 16.92 -8.49
N THR A 250 9.95 15.93 -8.32
CA THR A 250 10.94 15.54 -9.34
C THR A 250 10.31 14.79 -10.51
N GLU A 251 9.28 13.99 -10.26
CA GLU A 251 8.66 13.09 -11.24
C GLU A 251 7.49 13.73 -12.01
N ILE A 252 7.09 14.95 -11.66
CA ILE A 252 6.09 15.76 -12.37
C ILE A 252 6.66 17.00 -13.06
N ASP A 253 7.98 17.24 -12.92
CA ASP A 253 8.65 18.34 -13.61
C ASP A 253 8.66 18.09 -15.13
N PRO A 254 7.95 18.88 -15.96
CA PRO A 254 7.88 18.66 -17.40
C PRO A 254 9.24 18.72 -18.11
N ASP A 255 10.21 19.44 -17.53
CA ASP A 255 11.59 19.52 -18.03
C ASP A 255 12.50 18.43 -17.41
N GLY A 256 11.96 17.64 -16.49
CA GLY A 256 12.63 16.56 -15.78
C GLY A 256 12.70 15.25 -16.56
N ARG A 257 13.19 14.19 -15.90
CA ARG A 257 13.36 12.86 -16.52
C ARG A 257 12.08 12.05 -16.65
N LEU A 258 11.05 12.38 -15.86
CA LEU A 258 9.74 11.73 -15.86
C LEU A 258 9.84 10.19 -15.82
N LEU A 259 10.72 9.64 -14.97
CA LEU A 259 11.02 8.21 -14.92
C LEU A 259 9.80 7.40 -14.47
N LEU A 260 9.05 7.92 -13.50
CA LEU A 260 7.83 7.28 -12.99
C LEU A 260 6.79 7.15 -14.09
N ILE A 261 6.59 8.22 -14.87
CA ILE A 261 5.64 8.26 -15.98
C ILE A 261 6.07 7.31 -17.09
N GLY A 262 7.36 7.28 -17.43
CA GLY A 262 7.91 6.29 -18.35
C GLY A 262 7.66 4.85 -17.89
N ASP A 263 7.81 4.59 -16.58
CA ASP A 263 7.60 3.27 -15.98
C ASP A 263 6.10 2.90 -15.83
N MET A 264 5.17 3.86 -15.89
CA MET A 264 3.72 3.59 -15.91
C MET A 264 3.27 2.88 -17.19
N ARG A 265 4.03 3.01 -18.29
CA ARG A 265 3.81 2.31 -19.58
C ARG A 265 2.40 2.46 -20.16
N SER A 266 1.77 3.62 -19.92
CA SER A 266 0.43 3.92 -20.42
C SER A 266 0.38 4.22 -21.92
N GLY A 267 1.48 4.75 -22.46
CA GLY A 267 1.54 5.33 -23.80
C GLY A 267 1.03 6.77 -23.88
N ASP A 268 0.55 7.36 -22.79
CA ASP A 268 0.06 8.75 -22.73
C ASP A 268 0.71 9.51 -21.57
N VAL A 269 1.80 10.21 -21.90
CA VAL A 269 2.61 10.96 -20.93
C VAL A 269 1.82 12.11 -20.31
N GLN A 270 0.96 12.78 -21.08
CA GLN A 270 0.23 13.95 -20.58
C GLN A 270 -0.83 13.54 -19.56
N ILE A 271 -1.59 12.47 -19.82
CA ILE A 271 -2.55 11.94 -18.86
C ILE A 271 -1.86 11.55 -17.55
N ASP A 272 -0.69 10.92 -17.62
CA ASP A 272 0.02 10.47 -16.42
C ASP A 272 0.64 11.64 -15.64
N LEU A 273 1.11 12.68 -16.35
CA LEU A 273 1.52 13.96 -15.75
C LEU A 273 0.34 14.61 -15.01
N ASP A 274 -0.82 14.69 -15.64
CA ASP A 274 -2.01 15.33 -15.07
C ASP A 274 -2.52 14.58 -13.83
N LEU A 275 -2.50 13.24 -13.85
CA LEU A 275 -2.86 12.39 -12.70
C LEU A 275 -1.88 12.56 -11.53
N LEU A 276 -0.58 12.51 -11.79
CA LEU A 276 0.43 12.70 -10.74
C LEU A 276 0.44 14.14 -10.22
N GLY A 277 0.24 15.12 -11.09
CA GLY A 277 0.08 16.52 -10.72
C GLY A 277 -1.10 16.73 -9.78
N ALA A 278 -2.27 16.19 -10.14
CA ALA A 278 -3.46 16.25 -9.28
C ALA A 278 -3.24 15.56 -7.92
N PHE A 279 -2.64 14.36 -7.92
CA PHE A 279 -2.28 13.67 -6.68
C PHE A 279 -1.32 14.47 -5.80
N HIS A 280 -0.29 15.06 -6.40
CA HIS A 280 0.67 15.92 -5.70
C HIS A 280 -0.01 17.18 -5.14
N ALA A 281 -0.91 17.82 -5.88
CA ALA A 281 -1.67 18.98 -5.42
C ALA A 281 -2.55 18.64 -4.20
N GLY A 282 -3.27 17.52 -4.25
CA GLY A 282 -4.04 17.01 -3.10
C GLY A 282 -3.14 16.70 -1.90
N LEU A 283 -1.98 16.09 -2.13
CA LEU A 283 -1.01 15.76 -1.08
C LEU A 283 -0.43 17.02 -0.40
N ARG A 284 -0.25 18.11 -1.15
CA ARG A 284 0.15 19.42 -0.63
C ARG A 284 -0.96 20.13 0.13
N GLY A 285 -2.22 19.71 -0.04
CA GLY A 285 -3.39 20.40 0.47
C GLY A 285 -3.76 21.64 -0.33
N ALA A 286 -3.40 21.69 -1.62
CA ALA A 286 -3.83 22.76 -2.53
C ALA A 286 -5.33 22.65 -2.81
N ALA A 287 -6.03 23.78 -2.98
CA ALA A 287 -7.48 23.79 -3.18
C ALA A 287 -7.93 23.13 -4.49
N THR A 288 -7.07 23.16 -5.52
CA THR A 288 -7.30 22.62 -6.86
C THR A 288 -6.07 21.85 -7.37
N PRO A 289 -6.22 20.98 -8.39
CA PRO A 289 -5.14 20.23 -9.03
C PRO A 289 -4.11 21.13 -9.72
#